data_AF-A0A964TIX5-F1
#
_entry.id   AF-A0A964TIX5-F1
#
_cell.length_a   1.000
_cell.length_b   1.000
_cell.length_c   1.000
_cell.angle_alpha   90.00
_cell.angle_beta   90.00
_cell.angle_gamma   90.00
#
_symmetry.space_group_name_H-M   'P 1'
#
loop_
_entity.id
_entity.type
_entity.pdbx_description
1 polymer ?
#
loop_
_entity_poly.entity_id
_entity_poly.type
_entity_poly.pdbx_seq_one_letter_code
_entity_poly.pdbx_strand_id
1 'polypeptide(L)'
;MIVIRRDRAALAEHQARQAAQARARAMAEVLGALDAAGGLSAWPAAERESWPAKAEAARRWLEDRTPSPALEAEAAIRGEPVDDLARTVLAKCEANLMRAARIAGLRAWAEAEIAAARDAEAVREAACRIMDRIRDEMEAQA
;
A
#
# COMPACT_ATOMS: atom_id res chain seq x y z
N MET A 1 16.55 49.93 -8.79
CA MET A 1 15.34 49.08 -8.58
C MET A 1 15.38 47.72 -9.28
N ILE A 2 16.25 47.50 -10.28
CA ILE A 2 16.34 46.23 -11.04
C ILE A 2 17.06 45.10 -10.28
N VAL A 3 18.06 45.42 -9.44
CA VAL A 3 18.88 44.42 -8.71
C VAL A 3 18.08 43.67 -7.64
N ILE A 4 17.28 44.38 -6.82
CA ILE A 4 16.47 43.80 -5.74
C ILE A 4 15.41 42.80 -6.25
N ARG A 5 14.89 42.98 -7.48
CA ARG A 5 13.93 42.04 -8.08
C ARG A 5 14.59 40.73 -8.52
N ARG A 6 15.86 40.79 -8.94
CA ARG A 6 16.64 39.62 -9.38
C ARG A 6 16.98 38.70 -8.20
N ASP A 7 17.30 39.28 -7.06
CA ASP A 7 17.62 38.53 -5.83
C ASP A 7 16.38 37.81 -5.26
N ARG A 8 15.20 38.46 -5.32
CA ARG A 8 13.93 37.82 -4.91
C ARG A 8 13.52 36.67 -5.82
N ALA A 9 13.71 36.81 -7.13
CA ALA A 9 13.42 35.74 -8.08
C ALA A 9 14.35 34.52 -7.88
N ALA A 10 15.63 34.75 -7.66
CA ALA A 10 16.61 33.69 -7.37
C ALA A 10 16.29 32.95 -6.06
N LEU A 11 15.88 33.69 -5.02
CA LEU A 11 15.45 33.10 -3.75
C LEU A 11 14.19 32.23 -3.92
N ALA A 12 13.17 32.74 -4.62
CA ALA A 12 11.95 32.00 -4.87
C ALA A 12 12.20 30.71 -5.67
N GLU A 13 13.07 30.77 -6.68
CA GLU A 13 13.47 29.60 -7.46
C GLU A 13 14.25 28.58 -6.61
N HIS A 14 15.14 29.03 -5.73
CA HIS A 14 15.84 28.17 -4.78
C HIS A 14 14.87 27.47 -3.81
N GLN A 15 13.91 28.21 -3.25
CA GLN A 15 12.88 27.67 -2.37
C GLN A 15 11.99 26.65 -3.09
N ALA A 16 11.59 26.93 -4.34
CA ALA A 16 10.82 26.01 -5.15
C ALA A 16 11.59 24.70 -5.41
N ARG A 17 12.88 24.78 -5.74
CA ARG A 17 13.75 23.61 -5.90
C ARG A 17 13.87 22.79 -4.62
N GLN A 18 14.08 23.43 -3.47
CA GLN A 18 14.13 22.74 -2.19
C GLN A 18 12.82 22.03 -1.87
N ALA A 19 11.69 22.70 -2.09
CA ALA A 19 10.38 22.11 -1.84
C ALA A 19 10.12 20.92 -2.78
N ALA A 20 10.54 20.99 -4.05
CA ALA A 20 10.42 19.87 -4.99
C ALA A 20 11.29 18.66 -4.56
N GLN A 21 12.53 18.89 -4.15
CA GLN A 21 13.41 17.85 -3.63
C GLN A 21 12.86 17.22 -2.35
N ALA A 22 12.33 18.04 -1.44
CA ALA A 22 11.70 17.57 -0.21
C ALA A 22 10.49 16.66 -0.51
N ARG A 23 9.63 17.04 -1.48
CA ARG A 23 8.47 16.22 -1.87
C ARG A 23 8.89 14.88 -2.47
N ALA A 24 9.87 14.89 -3.37
CA ALA A 24 10.38 13.66 -3.97
C ALA A 24 10.95 12.70 -2.92
N ARG A 25 11.73 13.24 -1.98
CA ARG A 25 12.29 12.45 -0.87
C ARG A 25 11.22 11.91 0.06
N ALA A 26 10.29 12.76 0.51
CA ALA A 26 9.18 12.35 1.37
C ALA A 26 8.36 11.23 0.71
N MET A 27 8.05 11.37 -0.57
CA MET A 27 7.30 10.34 -1.30
C MET A 27 8.07 9.02 -1.38
N ALA A 28 9.38 9.06 -1.65
CA ALA A 28 10.21 7.85 -1.68
C ALA A 28 10.26 7.15 -0.33
N GLU A 29 10.39 7.90 0.77
CA GLU A 29 10.40 7.35 2.14
C GLU A 29 9.04 6.71 2.49
N VAL A 30 7.93 7.39 2.17
CA VAL A 30 6.57 6.89 2.38
C VAL A 30 6.31 5.60 1.59
N LEU A 31 6.67 5.58 0.30
CA LEU A 31 6.49 4.40 -0.54
C LEU A 31 7.32 3.22 -0.03
N GLY A 32 8.57 3.46 0.37
CA GLY A 32 9.40 2.42 0.98
C GLY A 32 8.80 1.86 2.27
N ALA A 33 8.23 2.72 3.11
CA ALA A 33 7.56 2.31 4.34
C ALA A 33 6.28 1.49 4.07
N LEU A 34 5.46 1.93 3.13
CA LEU A 34 4.23 1.23 2.73
C LEU A 34 4.51 -0.12 2.07
N ASP A 35 5.58 -0.23 1.28
CA ASP A 35 5.98 -1.49 0.66
C ASP A 35 6.49 -2.49 1.70
N ALA A 36 7.27 -2.02 2.68
CA ALA A 36 7.71 -2.84 3.82
C ALA A 36 6.51 -3.31 4.68
N ALA A 37 5.59 -2.39 4.98
CA ALA A 37 4.34 -2.63 5.70
C ALA A 37 3.43 -3.66 5.00
N GLY A 38 3.36 -3.60 3.68
CA GLY A 38 2.50 -4.49 2.91
C GLY A 38 2.93 -5.94 2.98
N GLY A 39 4.24 -6.23 3.05
CA GLY A 39 4.76 -7.59 2.95
C GLY A 39 4.38 -8.31 1.64
N LEU A 40 3.63 -7.65 0.75
CA LEU A 40 3.12 -8.18 -0.50
C LEU A 40 4.26 -8.43 -1.48
N SER A 41 5.33 -7.62 -1.42
CA SER A 41 6.54 -7.78 -2.21
C SER A 41 7.30 -9.08 -1.92
N ALA A 42 7.08 -9.71 -0.75
CA ALA A 42 7.66 -11.00 -0.42
C ALA A 42 7.04 -12.17 -1.21
N TRP A 43 5.86 -11.97 -1.80
CA TRP A 43 5.15 -12.98 -2.58
C TRP A 43 5.43 -12.81 -4.09
N PRO A 44 5.49 -13.88 -4.90
CA PRO A 44 5.57 -13.75 -6.35
C PRO A 44 4.33 -13.04 -6.95
N ALA A 45 4.50 -12.27 -8.02
CA ALA A 45 3.41 -11.53 -8.65
C ALA A 45 2.26 -12.44 -9.12
N ALA A 46 2.59 -13.56 -9.78
CA ALA A 46 1.63 -14.55 -10.23
C ALA A 46 0.79 -15.14 -9.08
N GLU A 47 1.37 -15.27 -7.89
CA GLU A 47 0.63 -15.77 -6.73
C GLU A 47 -0.39 -14.74 -6.25
N ARG A 48 0.01 -13.46 -6.12
CA ARG A 48 -0.90 -12.37 -5.75
C ARG A 48 -2.05 -12.20 -6.74
N GLU A 49 -1.74 -12.28 -8.03
CA GLU A 49 -2.72 -12.18 -9.12
C GLU A 49 -3.73 -13.34 -9.10
N SER A 50 -3.37 -14.48 -8.52
CA SER A 50 -4.27 -15.62 -8.39
C SER A 50 -5.28 -15.49 -7.24
N TRP A 51 -5.01 -14.65 -6.23
CA TRP A 51 -5.82 -14.58 -5.01
C TRP A 51 -7.30 -14.24 -5.25
N PRO A 52 -7.67 -13.28 -6.13
CA PRO A 52 -9.08 -12.99 -6.38
C PRO A 52 -9.83 -14.20 -6.95
N ALA A 53 -9.21 -14.93 -7.89
CA ALA A 53 -9.80 -16.13 -8.48
C ALA A 53 -9.91 -17.27 -7.45
N LYS A 54 -8.89 -17.44 -6.60
CA LYS A 54 -8.92 -18.42 -5.50
C LYS A 54 -10.00 -18.08 -4.47
N ALA A 55 -10.16 -16.81 -4.12
CA ALA A 55 -11.20 -16.34 -3.20
C ALA A 55 -12.60 -16.62 -3.77
N GLU A 56 -12.82 -16.31 -5.04
CA GLU A 56 -14.10 -16.56 -5.70
C GLU A 56 -14.43 -18.06 -5.78
N ALA A 57 -13.45 -18.88 -6.18
CA ALA A 57 -13.62 -20.33 -6.20
C ALA A 57 -13.95 -20.91 -4.82
N ALA A 58 -13.27 -20.44 -3.77
CA ALA A 58 -13.54 -20.84 -2.40
C ALA A 58 -14.93 -20.36 -1.92
N ARG A 59 -15.32 -19.13 -2.27
CA ARG A 59 -16.65 -18.58 -1.93
C ARG A 59 -17.76 -19.42 -2.53
N ARG A 60 -17.71 -19.69 -3.83
CA ARG A 60 -18.71 -20.50 -4.53
C ARG A 60 -18.77 -21.92 -3.95
N TRP A 61 -17.62 -22.56 -3.70
CA TRP A 61 -17.58 -23.85 -3.03
C TRP A 61 -18.34 -23.84 -1.69
N LEU A 62 -18.14 -22.81 -0.87
CA LEU A 62 -18.79 -22.71 0.44
C LEU A 62 -20.28 -22.37 0.37
N GLU A 63 -20.70 -21.55 -0.59
CA GLU A 63 -22.09 -21.06 -0.72
C GLU A 63 -23.01 -22.06 -1.43
N ASP A 64 -22.59 -22.59 -2.58
CA ASP A 64 -23.45 -23.38 -3.46
C ASP A 64 -22.82 -24.73 -3.88
N ARG A 65 -21.64 -25.06 -3.34
CA ARG A 65 -20.90 -26.30 -3.65
C ARG A 65 -20.52 -26.42 -5.12
N THR A 66 -20.35 -25.29 -5.83
CA THR A 66 -19.81 -25.27 -7.19
C THR A 66 -18.46 -25.99 -7.21
N PRO A 67 -18.30 -27.07 -8.01
CA PRO A 67 -17.03 -27.80 -8.11
C PRO A 67 -15.88 -26.90 -8.57
N SER A 68 -14.70 -27.12 -8.00
CA SER A 68 -13.50 -26.36 -8.32
C SER A 68 -12.31 -27.32 -8.41
N PRO A 69 -11.94 -27.76 -9.63
CA PRO A 69 -10.81 -28.67 -9.82
C PRO A 69 -9.50 -28.13 -9.25
N ALA A 70 -9.32 -26.79 -9.27
CA ALA A 70 -8.15 -26.15 -8.69
C ALA A 70 -8.11 -26.27 -7.16
N LEU A 71 -9.25 -26.06 -6.50
CA LEU A 71 -9.36 -26.17 -5.04
C LEU A 71 -9.24 -27.63 -4.59
N GLU A 72 -9.87 -28.55 -5.32
CA GLU A 72 -9.78 -30.00 -5.08
C GLU A 72 -8.34 -30.52 -5.25
N ALA A 73 -7.64 -30.09 -6.31
CA ALA A 73 -6.25 -30.46 -6.52
C ALA A 73 -5.33 -29.91 -5.43
N GLU A 74 -5.51 -28.66 -5.00
CA GLU A 74 -4.73 -28.06 -3.91
C GLU A 74 -5.00 -28.76 -2.57
N ALA A 75 -6.26 -29.12 -2.29
CA ALA A 75 -6.65 -29.88 -1.10
C ALA A 75 -5.99 -31.27 -1.09
N ALA A 76 -6.00 -31.97 -2.22
CA ALA A 76 -5.34 -33.26 -2.36
C ALA A 76 -3.82 -33.17 -2.17
N ILE A 77 -3.16 -32.12 -2.69
CA ILE A 77 -1.74 -31.86 -2.48
C ILE A 77 -1.42 -31.61 -1.00
N ARG A 78 -2.30 -30.88 -0.30
CA ARG A 78 -2.13 -30.53 1.12
C ARG A 78 -2.58 -31.63 2.09
N GLY A 79 -3.33 -32.61 1.61
CA GLY A 79 -3.91 -33.66 2.45
C GLY A 79 -4.98 -33.12 3.42
N GLU A 80 -5.67 -32.03 3.06
CA GLU A 80 -6.70 -31.41 3.89
C GLU A 80 -8.09 -31.48 3.22
N PRO A 81 -9.20 -31.44 3.99
CA PRO A 81 -10.54 -31.38 3.41
C PRO A 81 -10.74 -30.12 2.55
N VAL A 82 -11.44 -30.25 1.43
CA VAL A 82 -11.73 -29.12 0.50
C VAL A 82 -12.44 -27.98 1.23
N ASP A 83 -13.36 -28.29 2.15
CA ASP A 83 -14.06 -27.30 2.97
C ASP A 83 -13.12 -26.49 3.90
N ASP A 84 -12.11 -27.15 4.45
CA ASP A 84 -11.15 -26.52 5.37
C ASP A 84 -10.18 -25.63 4.59
N LEU A 85 -9.72 -26.13 3.44
CA LEU A 85 -8.95 -25.35 2.49
C LEU A 85 -9.75 -24.13 2.01
N ALA A 86 -11.01 -24.30 1.60
CA ALA A 86 -11.86 -23.22 1.09
C ALA A 86 -11.98 -22.08 2.11
N ARG A 87 -12.29 -22.41 3.37
CA ARG A 87 -12.39 -21.43 4.46
C ARG A 87 -11.07 -20.70 4.67
N THR A 88 -9.96 -21.44 4.67
CA THR A 88 -8.62 -20.87 4.86
C THR A 88 -8.21 -19.97 3.71
N VAL A 89 -8.45 -20.38 2.47
CA VAL A 89 -8.15 -19.61 1.25
C VAL A 89 -8.96 -18.32 1.25
N LEU A 90 -10.26 -18.40 1.49
CA LEU A 90 -11.14 -17.24 1.51
C LEU A 90 -10.68 -16.24 2.57
N ALA A 91 -10.48 -16.68 3.81
CA ALA A 91 -10.03 -15.83 4.91
C ALA A 91 -8.68 -15.14 4.61
N LYS A 92 -7.70 -15.88 4.09
CA LYS A 92 -6.39 -15.32 3.72
C LYS A 92 -6.48 -14.31 2.59
N CYS A 93 -7.22 -14.63 1.54
CA CYS A 93 -7.37 -13.73 0.40
C CYS A 93 -8.10 -12.44 0.80
N GLU A 94 -9.16 -12.53 1.61
CA GLU A 94 -9.88 -11.35 2.10
C GLU A 94 -9.01 -10.49 3.03
N ALA A 95 -8.25 -11.09 3.95
CA ALA A 95 -7.30 -10.37 4.78
C ALA A 95 -6.26 -9.61 3.95
N ASN A 96 -5.71 -10.24 2.91
CA ASN A 96 -4.76 -9.61 2.00
C ASN A 96 -5.39 -8.50 1.15
N LEU A 97 -6.62 -8.68 0.67
CA LEU A 97 -7.36 -7.64 -0.05
C LEU A 97 -7.62 -6.42 0.84
N MET A 98 -8.03 -6.64 2.09
CA MET A 98 -8.23 -5.57 3.07
C MET A 98 -6.93 -4.84 3.38
N ARG A 99 -5.81 -5.57 3.56
CA ARG A 99 -4.49 -4.98 3.75
C ARG A 99 -4.07 -4.14 2.54
N ALA A 100 -4.25 -4.65 1.33
CA ALA A 100 -3.93 -3.93 0.09
C ALA A 100 -4.77 -2.65 -0.06
N ALA A 101 -6.07 -2.72 0.22
CA ALA A 101 -6.97 -1.57 0.18
C ALA A 101 -6.56 -0.48 1.19
N ARG A 102 -6.19 -0.87 2.42
CA ARG A 102 -5.72 0.08 3.45
C ARG A 102 -4.42 0.77 3.02
N ILE A 103 -3.46 0.03 2.49
CA ILE A 103 -2.18 0.59 1.98
C ILE A 103 -2.44 1.57 0.83
N ALA A 104 -3.34 1.23 -0.09
CA ALA A 104 -3.74 2.13 -1.16
C ALA A 104 -4.35 3.43 -0.62
N GLY A 105 -5.19 3.33 0.42
CA GLY A 105 -5.75 4.48 1.12
C GLY A 105 -4.69 5.35 1.80
N LEU A 106 -3.73 4.75 2.50
CA LEU A 106 -2.62 5.46 3.14
C LEU A 106 -1.73 6.17 2.10
N ARG A 107 -1.47 5.53 0.96
CA ARG A 107 -0.74 6.14 -0.15
C ARG A 107 -1.44 7.38 -0.67
N ALA A 108 -2.72 7.27 -1.01
CA ALA A 108 -3.50 8.39 -1.53
C ALA A 108 -3.59 9.55 -0.54
N TRP A 109 -3.75 9.25 0.76
CA TRP A 109 -3.73 10.26 1.81
C TRP A 109 -2.36 10.94 1.92
N ALA A 110 -1.26 10.18 1.92
CA ALA A 110 0.09 10.73 1.99
C ALA A 110 0.43 11.61 0.78
N GLU A 111 0.02 11.20 -0.42
CA GLU A 111 0.13 12.01 -1.64
C GLU A 111 -0.58 13.36 -1.48
N ALA A 112 -1.79 13.37 -0.93
CA ALA A 112 -2.55 14.59 -0.68
C ALA A 112 -1.87 15.52 0.35
N GLU A 113 -1.39 14.96 1.48
CA GLU A 113 -0.68 15.74 2.51
C GLU A 113 0.61 16.38 1.98
N ILE A 114 1.42 15.63 1.23
CA ILE A 114 2.66 16.13 0.63
C ILE A 114 2.38 17.18 -0.45
N ALA A 115 1.30 17.01 -1.22
CA ALA A 115 0.88 17.97 -2.24
C ALA A 115 0.36 19.28 -1.63
N ALA A 116 -0.33 19.22 -0.48
CA ALA A 116 -0.85 20.39 0.22
C ALA A 116 0.23 21.22 0.94
N ALA A 117 1.37 20.62 1.28
CA ALA A 117 2.48 21.31 1.91
C ALA A 117 3.06 22.40 0.98
N ARG A 118 3.24 23.61 1.52
CA ARG A 118 3.58 24.81 0.71
C ARG A 118 5.07 24.96 0.44
N ASP A 119 5.91 24.56 1.38
CA ASP A 119 7.37 24.71 1.34
C ASP A 119 8.08 23.45 1.86
N ALA A 120 9.42 23.47 1.81
CA ALA A 120 10.22 22.32 2.20
C ALA A 120 10.05 21.94 3.69
N GLU A 121 9.78 22.90 4.58
CA GLU A 121 9.58 22.61 5.99
C GLU A 121 8.23 21.93 6.22
N ALA A 122 7.16 22.48 5.64
CA ALA A 122 5.84 21.87 5.72
C ALA A 122 5.83 20.45 5.13
N VAL A 123 6.62 20.18 4.09
CA VAL A 123 6.77 18.83 3.53
C VAL A 123 7.45 17.90 4.52
N ARG A 124 8.50 18.35 5.22
CA ARG A 124 9.17 17.55 6.26
C ARG A 124 8.24 17.23 7.41
N GLU A 125 7.48 18.21 7.89
CA GLU A 125 6.49 18.01 8.95
C GLU A 125 5.39 17.04 8.51
N ALA A 126 4.89 17.16 7.27
CA ALA A 126 3.92 16.22 6.71
C ALA A 126 4.50 14.81 6.66
N ALA A 127 5.75 14.65 6.20
CA ALA A 127 6.43 13.36 6.14
C ALA A 127 6.51 12.70 7.53
N CYS A 128 6.87 13.45 8.58
CA CYS A 128 6.89 12.91 9.95
C CYS A 128 5.51 12.40 10.38
N ARG A 129 4.45 13.19 10.21
CA ARG A 129 3.08 12.78 10.56
C ARG A 129 2.61 11.56 9.78
N ILE A 130 2.95 11.50 8.49
CA ILE A 130 2.62 10.37 7.62
C ILE A 130 3.32 9.10 8.12
N MET A 131 4.60 9.18 8.42
CA MET A 131 5.39 8.05 8.89
C MET A 131 4.93 7.53 10.25
N ASP A 132 4.55 8.42 11.17
CA ASP A 132 3.98 8.02 12.46
C ASP A 132 2.64 7.32 12.25
N ARG A 133 1.75 7.87 11.42
CA ARG A 133 0.49 7.20 11.10
C ARG A 133 0.70 5.83 10.44
N ILE A 134 1.61 5.72 9.48
CA ILE A 134 1.91 4.42 8.86
C ILE A 134 2.35 3.42 9.92
N ARG A 135 3.20 3.83 10.87
CA ARG A 135 3.63 2.96 11.98
C ARG A 135 2.47 2.52 12.86
N ASP A 136 1.65 3.45 13.33
CA ASP A 136 0.49 3.16 14.18
C ASP A 136 -0.47 2.18 13.49
N GLU A 137 -0.72 2.42 12.19
CA GLU A 137 -1.60 1.59 11.39
C GLU A 137 -1.01 0.19 11.15
N MET A 138 0.31 0.01 11.24
CA MET A 138 0.98 -1.29 11.12
C MET A 138 1.05 -2.03 12.45
N GLU A 139 1.30 -1.34 13.56
CA GLU A 139 1.27 -1.94 14.90
C GLU A 139 -0.12 -2.47 15.26
N ALA A 140 -1.18 -1.78 14.83
CA ALA A 140 -2.55 -2.26 15.00
C ALA A 140 -2.88 -3.57 14.23
N GLN A 141 -1.95 -4.08 13.41
CA GLN A 141 -2.12 -5.31 12.61
C GLN A 141 -1.24 -6.49 13.08
N ALA A 142 -0.35 -6.28 14.05
CA ALA A 142 0.53 -7.31 14.62
C ALA A 142 -0.15 -8.03 15.79
#